data_AF-A0A813FC46-F1
#
_entry.id   AF-A0A813FC46-F1
#
_cell.length_a   1.000
_cell.length_b   1.000
_cell.length_c   1.000
_cell.angle_alpha   90.00
_cell.angle_beta   90.00
_cell.angle_gamma   90.00
#
_symmetry.space_group_name_H-M   'P 1'
#
loop_
_entity.id
_entity.type
_entity.pdbx_description
1 polymer ?
#
loop_
_entity_poly.entity_id
_entity_poly.type
_entity_poly.pdbx_seq_one_letter_code
_entity_poly.pdbx_strand_id
1 'polypeptide(L)'
;MPFDPKSLCCSEEQVVLLVDYLLYMVTCLLLWHSRSLLPLKLFSVFLHELSHAMAVWLTCNKVTGIEVNANRGGLTHWTAKANHATCARLAVLPAGYLGSAAWGGAILVCCVEPLATRVMACVLIVALLIALGYSFFGANSNKKDWTLAALCSGMILVLVALLCICYFTDWQYKDLLLSRVLLLVGVMSTLFATYDIWESCVSRTVEDSDAYKFAELIRCATPKCVGAIWLFLSVVMAIGLLILALLWTGGGQAVRGLNDFSMFSWVCMLLPAGVCAAAIAFRMLCSSTYQGRLAPRVTRGLPKLPSLEAELDGRSSEESAGSPKEVCLTTGTHALGAVNSEDFVCTSRTESSDDDFSEESSPG
;
A
#
# COMPACT_ATOMS: atom_id res chain seq x y z
N MET A 1 36.68 -29.16 -8.46
CA MET A 1 37.27 -27.81 -8.56
C MET A 1 37.67 -27.38 -7.16
N PRO A 2 38.88 -26.87 -6.93
CA PRO A 2 39.28 -26.43 -5.59
C PRO A 2 38.53 -25.13 -5.26
N PHE A 3 37.90 -25.09 -4.09
CA PHE A 3 37.24 -23.91 -3.53
C PHE A 3 38.33 -22.89 -3.18
N ASP A 4 38.32 -21.72 -3.83
CA ASP A 4 39.21 -20.61 -3.49
C ASP A 4 38.53 -19.76 -2.40
N PRO A 5 39.09 -19.70 -1.18
CA PRO A 5 38.48 -19.00 -0.05
C PRO A 5 38.44 -17.47 -0.19
N LYS A 6 38.95 -16.89 -1.29
CA LYS A 6 38.98 -15.43 -1.53
C LYS A 6 38.00 -14.91 -2.59
N SER A 7 37.25 -15.76 -3.29
CA SER A 7 36.19 -15.27 -4.18
C SER A 7 34.95 -14.90 -3.38
N LEU A 8 34.41 -13.69 -3.54
CA LEU A 8 33.02 -13.43 -3.14
C LEU A 8 32.15 -14.39 -3.95
N CYS A 9 31.22 -15.09 -3.29
CA CYS A 9 30.36 -16.07 -3.95
C CYS A 9 29.36 -15.46 -4.96
N CYS A 10 29.28 -14.13 -5.05
CA CYS A 10 28.27 -13.41 -5.82
C CYS A 10 28.81 -12.91 -7.16
N SER A 11 27.95 -12.90 -8.18
CA SER A 11 28.22 -12.30 -9.48
C SER A 11 28.24 -10.77 -9.39
N GLU A 12 28.87 -10.11 -10.36
CA GLU A 12 28.89 -8.63 -10.46
C GLU A 12 27.47 -8.03 -10.38
N GLU A 13 26.53 -8.58 -11.13
CA GLU A 13 25.13 -8.12 -11.16
C GLU A 13 24.43 -8.28 -9.81
N GLN A 14 24.66 -9.40 -9.12
CA GLN A 14 24.13 -9.64 -7.77
C GLN A 14 24.68 -8.63 -6.77
N VAL A 15 25.98 -8.31 -6.86
CA VAL A 15 26.58 -7.31 -5.98
C VAL A 15 26.00 -5.92 -6.26
N VAL A 16 25.85 -5.53 -7.53
CA VAL A 16 25.24 -4.25 -7.91
C VAL A 16 23.79 -4.16 -7.40
N LEU A 17 22.99 -5.22 -7.57
CA LEU A 17 21.62 -5.27 -7.07
C LEU A 17 21.57 -5.08 -5.55
N LEU A 18 22.42 -5.79 -4.81
CA LEU A 18 22.47 -5.72 -3.35
C LEU A 18 22.92 -4.34 -2.86
N VAL A 19 23.95 -3.76 -3.49
CA VAL A 19 24.44 -2.42 -3.15
C VAL A 19 23.34 -1.38 -3.40
N ASP A 20 22.69 -1.41 -4.56
CA ASP A 20 21.62 -0.47 -4.89
C ASP A 20 20.40 -0.64 -3.97
N TYR A 21 20.02 -1.88 -3.64
CA TYR A 21 18.97 -2.17 -2.67
C TYR A 21 19.26 -1.51 -1.32
N LEU A 22 20.49 -1.67 -0.80
CA LEU A 22 20.90 -1.09 0.47
C LEU A 22 20.95 0.45 0.40
N LEU A 23 21.47 1.01 -0.69
CA LEU A 23 21.53 2.46 -0.89
C LEU A 23 20.13 3.07 -0.96
N TYR A 24 19.18 2.45 -1.67
CA TYR A 24 17.80 2.91 -1.71
C TYR A 24 17.11 2.75 -0.36
N MET A 25 17.31 1.64 0.34
CA MET A 25 16.74 1.42 1.66
C MET A 25 17.21 2.49 2.66
N VAL A 26 18.52 2.75 2.72
CA VAL A 26 19.10 3.81 3.57
C VAL A 26 18.59 5.18 3.15
N THR A 27 18.55 5.49 1.85
CA THR A 27 18.02 6.76 1.32
C THR A 27 16.55 6.96 1.74
N CYS A 28 15.71 5.93 1.62
CA CYS A 28 14.31 5.97 2.03
C CYS A 28 14.15 6.20 3.53
N LEU A 29 14.96 5.53 4.36
CA LEU A 29 14.97 5.74 5.81
C LEU A 29 15.40 7.17 6.17
N LEU A 30 16.46 7.66 5.54
CA LEU A 30 16.93 9.04 5.73
C LEU A 30 15.87 10.03 5.29
N LEU A 31 15.20 9.82 4.17
CA LEU A 31 14.15 10.72 3.67
C LEU A 31 12.76 10.42 4.24
N TRP A 32 12.63 9.56 5.25
CA TRP A 32 11.32 9.09 5.73
C TRP A 32 10.34 10.22 6.08
N HIS A 33 10.83 11.30 6.69
CA HIS A 33 9.97 12.43 7.11
C HIS A 33 9.89 13.55 6.06
N SER A 34 10.54 13.40 4.90
CA SER A 34 10.49 14.40 3.84
C SER A 34 9.19 14.28 3.03
N ARG A 35 8.80 15.39 2.39
CA ARG A 35 7.64 15.39 1.47
C ARG A 35 7.95 14.69 0.14
N SER A 36 9.22 14.47 -0.19
CA SER A 36 9.62 13.85 -1.47
C SER A 36 9.24 12.38 -1.58
N LEU A 37 9.16 11.65 -0.46
CA LEU A 37 8.70 10.26 -0.45
C LEU A 37 7.18 10.11 -0.41
N LEU A 38 6.43 11.20 -0.23
CA LEU A 38 4.96 11.14 -0.13
C LEU A 38 4.29 10.38 -1.29
N PRO A 39 4.59 10.63 -2.58
CA PRO A 39 3.96 9.88 -3.67
C PRO A 39 4.25 8.37 -3.60
N LEU A 40 5.48 7.98 -3.25
CA LEU A 40 5.82 6.56 -3.10
C LEU A 40 5.12 5.90 -1.91
N LYS A 41 4.97 6.64 -0.80
CA LYS A 41 4.20 6.16 0.37
C LYS A 41 2.73 5.98 0.03
N LEU A 42 2.13 6.95 -0.67
CA LEU A 42 0.74 6.85 -1.14
C LEU A 42 0.57 5.71 -2.15
N PHE A 43 1.57 5.45 -2.99
CA PHE A 43 1.58 4.28 -3.87
C PHE A 43 1.57 2.96 -3.09
N SER A 44 2.31 2.87 -1.99
CA SER A 44 2.26 1.69 -1.11
C SER A 44 0.90 1.52 -0.42
N VAL A 45 0.26 2.61 0.01
CA VAL A 45 -1.14 2.58 0.52
C VAL A 45 -2.09 2.13 -0.59
N PHE A 46 -1.91 2.61 -1.82
CA PHE A 46 -2.69 2.13 -2.96
C PHE A 46 -2.53 0.60 -3.16
N LEU A 47 -1.31 0.05 -3.05
CA LEU A 47 -1.09 -1.40 -3.14
C LEU A 47 -1.77 -2.18 -2.00
N HIS A 48 -1.86 -1.58 -0.80
CA HIS A 48 -2.62 -2.15 0.32
C HIS A 48 -4.10 -2.26 -0.02
N GLU A 49 -4.72 -1.17 -0.46
CA GLU A 49 -6.12 -1.15 -0.86
C GLU A 49 -6.41 -2.02 -2.10
N LEU A 50 -5.50 -2.02 -3.07
CA LEU A 50 -5.59 -2.90 -4.24
C LEU A 50 -5.61 -4.37 -3.81
N SER A 51 -4.83 -4.73 -2.79
CA SER A 51 -4.77 -6.11 -2.30
C SER A 51 -6.07 -6.53 -1.60
N HIS A 52 -6.72 -5.63 -0.87
CA HIS A 52 -8.08 -5.85 -0.40
C HIS A 52 -9.06 -6.07 -1.57
N ALA A 53 -9.03 -5.20 -2.57
CA ALA A 53 -9.89 -5.30 -3.74
C ALA A 53 -9.70 -6.61 -4.51
N MET A 54 -8.45 -7.07 -4.67
CA MET A 54 -8.13 -8.36 -5.27
C MET A 54 -8.69 -9.52 -4.45
N ALA A 55 -8.55 -9.50 -3.11
CA ALA A 55 -9.11 -10.54 -2.25
C ALA A 55 -10.66 -10.56 -2.30
N VAL A 56 -11.30 -9.40 -2.43
CA VAL A 56 -12.76 -9.30 -2.66
C VAL A 56 -13.14 -9.97 -3.98
N TRP A 57 -12.44 -9.69 -5.07
CA TRP A 57 -12.72 -10.33 -6.36
C TRP A 57 -12.46 -11.84 -6.33
N LEU A 58 -11.39 -12.29 -5.68
CA LEU A 58 -11.06 -13.73 -5.53
C LEU A 58 -12.08 -14.48 -4.67
N THR A 59 -12.74 -13.80 -3.73
CA THR A 59 -13.84 -14.37 -2.93
C THR A 59 -15.20 -14.23 -3.62
N CYS A 60 -15.21 -13.86 -4.92
CA CYS A 60 -16.39 -13.66 -5.76
C CYS A 60 -17.36 -12.58 -5.25
N ASN A 61 -16.83 -11.57 -4.57
CA ASN A 61 -17.58 -10.41 -4.09
C ASN A 61 -17.32 -9.18 -4.98
N LYS A 62 -18.12 -8.12 -4.81
CA LYS A 62 -18.08 -6.94 -5.68
C LYS A 62 -17.43 -5.75 -4.99
N VAL A 63 -16.33 -5.25 -5.55
CA VAL A 63 -15.72 -3.97 -5.18
C VAL A 63 -16.55 -2.82 -5.75
N THR A 64 -16.91 -1.86 -4.90
CA THR A 64 -17.72 -0.69 -5.27
C THR A 64 -16.90 0.60 -5.34
N GLY A 65 -15.74 0.67 -4.69
CA GLY A 65 -14.84 1.82 -4.75
C GLY A 65 -13.52 1.59 -4.01
N ILE A 66 -12.51 2.39 -4.36
CA ILE A 66 -11.21 2.43 -3.70
C ILE A 66 -10.87 3.91 -3.48
N GLU A 67 -10.45 4.26 -2.28
CA GLU A 67 -10.04 5.60 -1.89
C GLU A 67 -8.62 5.58 -1.31
N VAL A 68 -7.84 6.61 -1.61
CA VAL A 68 -6.51 6.84 -1.01
C VAL A 68 -6.38 8.32 -0.69
N ASN A 69 -6.12 8.60 0.58
CA ASN A 69 -6.13 9.94 1.16
C ASN A 69 -4.72 10.46 1.41
N ALA A 70 -4.54 11.78 1.34
CA ALA A 70 -3.22 12.43 1.51
C ALA A 70 -2.61 12.22 2.91
N ASN A 71 -3.43 11.86 3.90
CA ASN A 71 -3.00 11.47 5.24
C ASN A 71 -2.45 10.05 5.32
N ARG A 72 -2.25 9.35 4.18
CA ARG A 72 -1.82 7.95 4.09
C ARG A 72 -2.86 6.94 4.58
N GLY A 73 -4.12 7.34 4.74
CA GLY A 73 -5.23 6.39 4.84
C GLY A 73 -5.66 5.88 3.47
N GLY A 74 -6.19 4.67 3.42
CA GLY A 74 -6.95 4.14 2.30
C GLY A 74 -8.32 3.66 2.77
N LEU A 75 -9.22 3.36 1.84
CA LEU A 75 -10.46 2.66 2.12
C LEU A 75 -10.94 1.91 0.87
N THR A 76 -11.15 0.60 0.99
CA THR A 76 -11.78 -0.23 -0.03
C THR A 76 -13.23 -0.55 0.34
N HIS A 77 -14.15 -0.11 -0.52
CA HIS A 77 -15.58 -0.35 -0.42
C HIS A 77 -15.95 -1.60 -1.21
N TRP A 78 -16.70 -2.50 -0.60
CA TRP A 78 -17.16 -3.72 -1.26
C TRP A 78 -18.49 -4.21 -0.71
N THR A 79 -19.13 -5.11 -1.45
CA THR A 79 -20.42 -5.70 -1.06
C THR A 79 -20.33 -7.20 -1.14
N ALA A 80 -20.92 -7.88 -0.16
CA ALA A 80 -20.97 -9.32 -0.07
C ALA A 80 -22.40 -9.81 0.17
N LYS A 81 -22.68 -11.06 -0.21
CA LYS A 81 -23.89 -11.74 0.27
C LYS A 81 -23.68 -12.09 1.75
N ALA A 82 -24.71 -11.91 2.58
CA ALA A 82 -24.61 -12.09 4.04
C ALA A 82 -23.99 -13.44 4.46
N ASN A 83 -24.32 -14.53 3.76
CA ASN A 83 -23.77 -15.86 4.03
C ASN A 83 -22.28 -16.04 3.66
N HIS A 84 -21.70 -15.18 2.83
CA HIS A 84 -20.30 -15.22 2.40
C HIS A 84 -19.44 -14.10 3.02
N ALA A 85 -20.04 -13.10 3.66
CA ALA A 85 -19.35 -11.91 4.18
C ALA A 85 -18.27 -12.27 5.21
N THR A 86 -18.59 -13.16 6.16
CA THR A 86 -17.66 -13.60 7.22
C THR A 86 -16.44 -14.33 6.64
N CYS A 87 -16.67 -15.29 5.73
CA CYS A 87 -15.59 -16.03 5.07
C CYS A 87 -14.72 -15.11 4.19
N ALA A 88 -15.34 -14.15 3.50
CA ALA A 88 -14.62 -13.17 2.70
C ALA A 88 -13.73 -12.26 3.56
N ARG A 89 -14.23 -11.78 4.71
CA ARG A 89 -13.45 -10.93 5.63
C ARG A 89 -12.19 -11.62 6.15
N LEU A 90 -12.22 -12.95 6.37
CA LEU A 90 -11.03 -13.72 6.76
C LEU A 90 -9.91 -13.66 5.71
N ALA A 91 -10.24 -13.55 4.43
CA ALA A 91 -9.26 -13.40 3.35
C ALA A 91 -8.92 -11.93 3.06
N VAL A 92 -9.92 -11.04 3.10
CA VAL A 92 -9.77 -9.63 2.73
C VAL A 92 -8.91 -8.86 3.74
N LEU A 93 -9.15 -9.02 5.04
CA LEU A 93 -8.42 -8.26 6.07
C LEU A 93 -6.89 -8.48 6.06
N PRO A 94 -6.35 -9.72 6.04
CA PRO A 94 -4.91 -9.91 5.95
C PRO A 94 -4.33 -9.51 4.58
N ALA A 95 -5.16 -9.47 3.52
CA ALA A 95 -4.68 -9.18 2.17
C ALA A 95 -4.08 -7.79 2.02
N GLY A 96 -4.54 -6.77 2.78
CA GLY A 96 -3.98 -5.42 2.68
C GLY A 96 -2.49 -5.39 3.06
N TYR A 97 -2.18 -5.70 4.31
CA TYR A 97 -0.82 -5.65 4.84
C TYR A 97 0.12 -6.67 4.18
N LEU A 98 -0.33 -7.92 4.02
CA LEU A 98 0.52 -8.96 3.44
C LEU A 98 0.63 -8.82 1.92
N GLY A 99 -0.43 -8.38 1.25
CA GLY A 99 -0.44 -8.17 -0.20
C GLY A 99 0.41 -6.98 -0.61
N SER A 100 0.39 -5.86 0.12
CA SER A 100 1.27 -4.72 -0.15
C SER A 100 2.76 -5.09 0.00
N ALA A 101 3.12 -5.90 1.00
CA ALA A 101 4.46 -6.45 1.15
C ALA A 101 4.82 -7.40 -0.01
N ALA A 102 3.89 -8.27 -0.42
CA ALA A 102 4.09 -9.17 -1.55
C ALA A 102 4.25 -8.42 -2.89
N TRP A 103 3.44 -7.40 -3.16
CA TRP A 103 3.58 -6.54 -4.34
C TRP A 103 4.93 -5.83 -4.37
N GLY A 104 5.38 -5.26 -3.24
CA GLY A 104 6.69 -4.63 -3.15
C GLY A 104 7.82 -5.59 -3.51
N GLY A 105 7.77 -6.82 -3.01
CA GLY A 105 8.77 -7.83 -3.33
C GLY A 105 8.64 -8.41 -4.74
N ALA A 106 7.42 -8.53 -5.29
CA ALA A 106 7.21 -8.95 -6.68
C ALA A 106 7.80 -7.93 -7.67
N ILE A 107 7.58 -6.63 -7.43
CA ILE A 107 8.21 -5.54 -8.21
C ILE A 107 9.74 -5.65 -8.13
N LEU A 108 10.29 -5.92 -6.94
CA LEU A 108 11.72 -6.11 -6.73
C LEU A 108 12.25 -7.32 -7.51
N VAL A 109 11.58 -8.47 -7.48
CA VAL A 109 12.02 -9.66 -8.23
C VAL A 109 11.99 -9.41 -9.72
N CYS A 110 10.94 -8.78 -10.24
CA CYS A 110 10.82 -8.54 -11.66
C CYS A 110 11.75 -7.46 -12.21
N CYS A 111 12.31 -6.57 -11.37
CA CYS A 111 13.19 -5.50 -11.84
C CYS A 111 14.57 -5.99 -12.30
N VAL A 112 14.92 -7.26 -12.04
CA VAL A 112 16.25 -7.80 -12.40
C VAL A 112 16.32 -8.32 -13.84
N GLU A 113 15.17 -8.58 -14.48
CA GLU A 113 15.10 -9.10 -15.85
C GLU A 113 14.31 -8.12 -16.75
N PRO A 114 14.82 -7.73 -17.93
CA PRO A 114 14.21 -6.69 -18.75
C PRO A 114 12.76 -6.98 -19.20
N LEU A 115 12.45 -8.21 -19.61
CA LEU A 115 11.09 -8.57 -20.04
C LEU A 115 10.11 -8.50 -18.86
N ALA A 116 10.46 -9.06 -17.71
CA ALA A 116 9.70 -9.03 -16.48
C ALA A 116 9.49 -7.59 -15.98
N THR A 117 10.52 -6.75 -16.09
CA THR A 117 10.44 -5.32 -15.75
C THR A 117 9.39 -4.61 -16.60
N ARG A 118 9.39 -4.82 -17.92
CA ARG A 118 8.40 -4.23 -18.84
C ARG A 118 6.99 -4.77 -18.57
N VAL A 119 6.85 -6.08 -18.35
CA VAL A 119 5.57 -6.71 -18.03
C VAL A 119 5.02 -6.15 -16.72
N MET A 120 5.83 -6.06 -15.67
CA MET A 120 5.39 -5.47 -14.39
C MET A 120 5.00 -4.01 -14.52
N ALA A 121 5.72 -3.22 -15.30
CA ALA A 121 5.31 -1.84 -15.57
C ALA A 121 3.93 -1.79 -16.24
N CYS A 122 3.65 -2.65 -17.21
CA CYS A 122 2.33 -2.76 -17.82
C CYS A 122 1.25 -3.19 -16.82
N VAL A 123 1.52 -4.19 -15.97
CA VAL A 123 0.60 -4.64 -14.92
C VAL A 123 0.26 -3.50 -13.95
N LEU A 124 1.27 -2.74 -13.50
CA LEU A 124 1.06 -1.59 -12.63
C LEU A 124 0.26 -0.48 -13.32
N ILE A 125 0.53 -0.19 -14.60
CA ILE A 125 -0.26 0.79 -15.37
C ILE A 125 -1.72 0.36 -15.46
N VAL A 126 -2.00 -0.90 -15.76
CA VAL A 126 -3.39 -1.41 -15.82
C VAL A 126 -4.07 -1.31 -14.46
N ALA A 127 -3.40 -1.69 -13.37
CA ALA A 127 -3.93 -1.56 -12.02
C ALA A 127 -4.24 -0.10 -11.67
N LEU A 128 -3.34 0.83 -12.01
CA LEU A 128 -3.53 2.26 -11.79
C LEU A 128 -4.64 2.85 -12.65
N LEU A 129 -4.83 2.38 -13.89
CA LEU A 129 -5.92 2.80 -14.77
C LEU A 129 -7.28 2.34 -14.23
N ILE A 130 -7.37 1.11 -13.72
CA ILE A 130 -8.57 0.59 -13.06
C ILE A 130 -8.91 1.46 -11.85
N ALA A 131 -7.93 1.73 -10.99
CA ALA A 131 -8.11 2.59 -9.81
C ALA A 131 -8.51 4.03 -10.17
N LEU A 132 -7.91 4.58 -11.23
CA LEU A 132 -8.27 5.89 -11.78
C LEU A 132 -9.72 5.90 -12.29
N GLY A 133 -10.15 4.82 -12.96
CA GLY A 133 -11.54 4.62 -13.38
C GLY A 133 -12.50 4.62 -12.19
N TYR A 134 -12.19 3.90 -11.11
CA TYR A 134 -12.97 3.95 -9.87
C TYR A 134 -12.98 5.34 -9.23
N SER A 135 -11.87 6.07 -9.28
CA SER A 135 -11.79 7.43 -8.76
C SER A 135 -12.70 8.41 -9.52
N PHE A 136 -12.88 8.25 -10.83
CA PHE A 136 -13.73 9.15 -11.64
C PHE A 136 -15.19 8.70 -11.76
N PHE A 137 -15.44 7.40 -11.88
CA PHE A 137 -16.77 6.83 -12.17
C PHE A 137 -17.39 6.08 -10.98
N GLY A 138 -16.67 5.92 -9.86
CA GLY A 138 -17.15 5.21 -8.68
C GLY A 138 -18.32 5.95 -8.00
N ALA A 139 -19.33 5.18 -7.57
CA ALA A 139 -20.52 5.70 -6.90
C ALA A 139 -20.22 6.47 -5.60
N ASN A 140 -19.10 6.13 -4.95
CA ASN A 140 -18.63 6.75 -3.70
C ASN A 140 -17.45 7.71 -3.93
N SER A 141 -17.25 8.21 -5.15
CA SER A 141 -16.17 9.16 -5.42
C SER A 141 -16.37 10.45 -4.62
N ASN A 142 -15.55 10.62 -3.59
CA ASN A 142 -15.50 11.83 -2.81
C ASN A 142 -14.82 12.92 -3.66
N LYS A 143 -15.62 13.67 -4.44
CA LYS A 143 -15.15 14.64 -5.46
C LYS A 143 -14.18 15.72 -4.95
N LYS A 144 -14.02 15.84 -3.62
CA LYS A 144 -13.14 16.79 -2.98
C LYS A 144 -11.69 16.29 -2.87
N ASP A 145 -11.47 14.97 -2.82
CA ASP A 145 -10.14 14.39 -2.60
C ASP A 145 -9.53 13.87 -3.91
N TRP A 146 -8.72 14.73 -4.53
CA TRP A 146 -8.02 14.43 -5.79
C TRP A 146 -6.74 13.63 -5.62
N THR A 147 -6.47 13.10 -4.42
CA THR A 147 -5.20 12.46 -4.08
C THR A 147 -4.96 11.20 -4.90
N LEU A 148 -5.93 10.28 -4.94
CA LEU A 148 -5.83 9.04 -5.72
C LEU A 148 -5.67 9.34 -7.22
N ALA A 149 -6.49 10.24 -7.76
CA ALA A 149 -6.42 10.63 -9.17
C ALA A 149 -5.05 11.25 -9.53
N ALA A 150 -4.52 12.14 -8.68
CA ALA A 150 -3.20 12.74 -8.87
C ALA A 150 -2.06 11.71 -8.77
N LEU A 151 -2.14 10.80 -7.80
CA LEU A 151 -1.20 9.69 -7.65
C LEU A 151 -1.20 8.78 -8.89
N CYS A 152 -2.37 8.29 -9.30
CA CYS A 152 -2.50 7.40 -10.44
C CYS A 152 -2.04 8.05 -11.73
N SER A 153 -2.49 9.27 -12.03
CA SER A 153 -2.07 10.00 -13.24
C SER A 153 -0.57 10.27 -13.26
N GLY A 154 0.03 10.69 -12.14
CA GLY A 154 1.47 10.91 -12.02
C GLY A 154 2.28 9.62 -12.22
N MET A 155 1.90 8.52 -11.57
CA MET A 155 2.58 7.24 -11.70
C MET A 155 2.43 6.65 -13.10
N ILE A 156 1.24 6.73 -13.71
CA ILE A 156 1.01 6.30 -15.10
C ILE A 156 1.91 7.09 -16.05
N LEU A 157 1.96 8.42 -15.92
CA LEU A 157 2.78 9.28 -16.77
C LEU A 157 4.25 8.86 -16.71
N VAL A 158 4.79 8.65 -15.51
CA VAL A 158 6.18 8.22 -15.31
C VAL A 158 6.42 6.83 -15.92
N LEU A 159 5.58 5.85 -15.62
CA LEU A 159 5.75 4.47 -16.12
C LEU A 159 5.61 4.40 -17.64
N VAL A 160 4.65 5.11 -18.23
CA VAL A 160 4.47 5.19 -19.69
C VAL A 160 5.66 5.88 -20.35
N ALA A 161 6.15 7.00 -19.79
CA ALA A 161 7.34 7.68 -20.32
C ALA A 161 8.57 6.75 -20.33
N LEU A 162 8.79 6.00 -19.25
CA LEU A 162 9.88 5.03 -19.15
C LEU A 162 9.71 3.87 -20.13
N LEU A 163 8.50 3.33 -20.29
CA LEU A 163 8.20 2.31 -21.30
C LEU A 163 8.41 2.84 -22.72
N CYS A 164 8.02 4.08 -23.01
CA CYS A 164 8.28 4.71 -24.29
C CYS A 164 9.78 4.76 -24.60
N ILE A 165 10.63 5.08 -23.61
CA ILE A 165 12.09 5.03 -23.78
C ILE A 165 12.54 3.60 -24.13
N CYS A 166 11.98 2.57 -23.49
CA CYS A 166 12.33 1.16 -23.74
C CYS A 166 11.96 0.69 -25.16
N TYR A 167 10.85 1.18 -25.72
CA TYR A 167 10.34 0.75 -27.03
C TYR A 167 10.79 1.63 -28.19
N PHE A 168 10.91 2.95 -28.00
CA PHE A 168 11.18 3.91 -29.07
C PHE A 168 12.64 4.37 -29.17
N THR A 169 13.53 3.88 -28.31
CA THR A 169 14.96 4.25 -28.32
C THR A 169 15.83 3.02 -28.55
N ASP A 170 16.82 3.14 -29.44
CA ASP A 170 17.84 2.10 -29.71
C ASP A 170 19.03 2.15 -28.74
N TRP A 171 18.86 2.81 -27.59
CA TRP A 171 19.93 2.93 -26.61
C TRP A 171 20.21 1.58 -25.96
N GLN A 172 21.48 1.18 -25.89
CA GLN A 172 21.91 -0.11 -25.31
C GLN A 172 21.43 -0.32 -23.85
N TYR A 173 21.13 0.77 -23.12
CA TYR A 173 20.73 0.75 -21.72
C TYR A 173 19.28 1.18 -21.49
N LYS A 174 18.42 1.06 -22.51
CA LYS A 174 17.04 1.54 -22.47
C LYS A 174 16.20 1.00 -21.30
N ASP A 175 16.43 -0.24 -20.88
CA ASP A 175 15.71 -0.88 -19.76
C ASP A 175 16.27 -0.54 -18.38
N LEU A 176 17.50 0.01 -18.32
CA LEU A 176 18.19 0.27 -17.06
C LEU A 176 17.39 1.25 -16.20
N LEU A 177 16.90 2.34 -16.79
CA LEU A 177 16.19 3.38 -16.04
C LEU A 177 14.88 2.84 -15.45
N LEU A 178 14.11 2.08 -16.24
CA LEU A 178 12.88 1.45 -15.77
C LEU A 178 13.17 0.46 -14.63
N SER A 179 14.20 -0.38 -14.79
CA SER A 179 14.61 -1.36 -13.78
C SER A 179 15.00 -0.69 -12.46
N ARG A 180 15.77 0.41 -12.50
CA ARG A 180 16.18 1.16 -11.29
C ARG A 180 15.00 1.87 -10.60
N VAL A 181 14.06 2.42 -11.38
CA VAL A 181 12.84 3.01 -10.83
C VAL A 181 11.97 1.95 -10.16
N LEU A 182 11.78 0.78 -10.79
CA LEU A 182 11.04 -0.33 -10.20
C LEU A 182 11.75 -0.88 -8.96
N LEU A 183 13.07 -0.96 -8.96
CA LEU A 183 13.85 -1.34 -7.76
C LEU A 183 13.57 -0.38 -6.60
N LEU A 184 13.62 0.93 -6.82
CA LEU A 184 13.27 1.93 -5.81
C LEU A 184 11.82 1.79 -5.32
N VAL A 185 10.86 1.60 -6.23
CA VAL A 185 9.45 1.41 -5.89
C VAL A 185 9.24 0.13 -5.05
N GLY A 186 9.90 -0.97 -5.41
CA GLY A 186 9.84 -2.24 -4.68
C GLY A 186 10.46 -2.15 -3.29
N VAL A 187 11.64 -1.54 -3.17
CA VAL A 187 12.31 -1.27 -1.88
C VAL A 187 11.44 -0.41 -0.98
N MET A 188 10.91 0.70 -1.51
CA MET A 188 10.06 1.59 -0.74
C MET A 188 8.75 0.89 -0.32
N SER A 189 8.13 0.10 -1.20
CA SER A 189 6.86 -0.57 -0.88
C SER A 189 7.00 -1.66 0.17
N THR A 190 8.06 -2.47 0.12
CA THR A 190 8.36 -3.48 1.15
C THR A 190 8.69 -2.83 2.50
N LEU A 191 9.47 -1.74 2.49
CA LEU A 191 9.78 -0.97 3.69
C LEU A 191 8.53 -0.32 4.29
N PHE A 192 7.67 0.26 3.45
CA PHE A 192 6.42 0.89 3.89
C PHE A 192 5.47 -0.09 4.53
N ALA A 193 5.21 -1.23 3.88
CA ALA A 193 4.32 -2.26 4.40
C ALA A 193 4.79 -2.77 5.77
N THR A 194 6.10 -3.01 5.92
CA THR A 194 6.69 -3.42 7.21
C THR A 194 6.52 -2.34 8.28
N TYR A 195 6.83 -1.08 7.95
CA TYR A 195 6.68 0.03 8.87
C TYR A 195 5.22 0.26 9.28
N ASP A 196 4.28 0.15 8.34
CA ASP A 196 2.87 0.37 8.60
C ASP A 196 2.28 -0.70 9.52
N ILE A 197 2.66 -1.97 9.36
CA ILE A 197 2.27 -3.03 10.31
C ILE A 197 2.83 -2.72 11.71
N TRP A 198 4.10 -2.31 11.80
CA TRP A 198 4.72 -1.95 13.08
C TRP A 198 4.01 -0.75 13.73
N GLU A 199 3.75 0.31 12.99
CA GLU A 199 3.13 1.53 13.50
C GLU A 199 1.65 1.32 13.83
N SER A 200 0.90 0.55 13.05
CA SER A 200 -0.55 0.45 13.19
C SER A 200 -1.00 -0.72 14.09
N CYS A 201 -0.21 -1.80 14.16
CA CYS A 201 -0.62 -3.02 14.86
C CYS A 201 0.22 -3.36 16.10
N VAL A 202 1.52 -3.03 16.11
CA VAL A 202 2.45 -3.47 17.17
C VAL A 202 2.75 -2.37 18.18
N SER A 203 3.23 -1.21 17.71
CA SER A 203 3.65 -0.10 18.58
C SER A 203 2.45 0.57 19.28
N ARG A 204 1.30 0.60 18.60
CA ARG A 204 -0.01 1.00 19.12
C ARG A 204 -1.07 0.03 18.61
N THR A 205 -2.26 0.15 19.16
CA THR A 205 -3.42 -0.61 18.71
C THR A 205 -4.44 0.39 18.20
N VAL A 206 -4.65 0.40 16.88
CA VAL A 206 -5.68 1.23 16.24
C VAL A 206 -6.92 0.37 16.07
N GLU A 207 -8.03 0.78 16.68
CA GLU A 207 -9.30 0.04 16.65
C GLU A 207 -9.81 -0.15 15.22
N ASP A 208 -9.56 0.83 14.36
CA ASP A 208 -9.86 0.76 12.93
C ASP A 208 -8.74 0.11 12.09
N SER A 209 -7.84 -0.71 12.63
CA SER A 209 -6.82 -1.43 11.81
C SER A 209 -7.29 -2.81 11.37
N ASP A 210 -6.76 -3.32 10.25
CA ASP A 210 -7.18 -4.64 9.74
C ASP A 210 -6.88 -5.75 10.75
N ALA A 211 -5.78 -5.60 11.49
CA ALA A 211 -5.39 -6.54 12.53
C ALA A 211 -6.38 -6.54 13.70
N TYR A 212 -6.95 -5.38 14.03
CA TYR A 212 -7.97 -5.26 15.06
C TYR A 212 -9.28 -5.92 14.61
N LYS A 213 -9.79 -5.55 13.42
CA LYS A 213 -10.99 -6.17 12.84
C LYS A 213 -10.84 -7.68 12.66
N PHE A 214 -9.64 -8.16 12.32
CA PHE A 214 -9.35 -9.58 12.18
C PHE A 214 -9.32 -10.31 13.53
N ALA A 215 -8.77 -9.67 14.56
CA ALA A 215 -8.79 -10.20 15.92
C ALA A 215 -10.23 -10.32 16.48
N GLU A 216 -11.09 -9.34 16.22
CA GLU A 216 -12.52 -9.42 16.59
C GLU A 216 -13.24 -10.56 15.87
N LEU A 217 -12.87 -10.84 14.62
CA LEU A 217 -13.46 -11.90 13.82
C LEU A 217 -13.12 -13.29 14.35
N ILE A 218 -11.85 -13.52 14.71
CA ILE A 218 -11.37 -14.84 15.16
C ILE A 218 -11.57 -15.04 16.67
N ARG A 219 -11.62 -13.96 17.47
CA ARG A 219 -11.79 -13.95 18.94
C ARG A 219 -10.71 -14.68 19.75
N CYS A 220 -9.77 -15.39 19.12
CA CYS A 220 -8.76 -16.22 19.80
C CYS A 220 -7.41 -15.51 20.02
N ALA A 221 -7.17 -14.38 19.37
CA ALA A 221 -5.90 -13.67 19.40
C ALA A 221 -6.11 -12.17 19.63
N THR A 222 -5.19 -11.53 20.35
CA THR A 222 -5.23 -10.08 20.52
C THR A 222 -4.79 -9.39 19.21
N PRO A 223 -5.27 -8.16 18.93
CA PRO A 223 -4.85 -7.38 17.76
C PRO A 223 -3.32 -7.26 17.62
N LYS A 224 -2.61 -7.09 18.75
CA LYS A 224 -1.14 -7.02 18.77
C LYS A 224 -0.49 -8.35 18.39
N CYS A 225 -1.07 -9.49 18.78
CA CYS A 225 -0.56 -10.81 18.40
C CYS A 225 -0.70 -11.04 16.89
N VAL A 226 -1.88 -10.73 16.33
CA VAL A 226 -2.12 -10.77 14.88
C VAL A 226 -1.13 -9.87 14.14
N GLY A 227 -0.99 -8.63 14.60
CA GLY A 227 -0.03 -7.66 14.05
C GLY A 227 1.42 -8.14 14.09
N ALA A 228 1.84 -8.76 15.19
CA ALA A 228 3.19 -9.31 15.33
C ALA A 228 3.45 -10.47 14.36
N ILE A 229 2.46 -11.34 14.14
CA ILE A 229 2.54 -12.44 13.15
C ILE A 229 2.68 -11.87 11.74
N TRP A 230 1.86 -10.87 11.38
CA TRP A 230 1.93 -10.23 10.07
C TRP A 230 3.23 -9.45 9.87
N LEU A 231 3.75 -8.82 10.92
CA LEU A 231 5.05 -8.15 10.88
C LEU A 231 6.17 -9.15 10.60
N PHE A 232 6.18 -10.28 11.32
CA PHE A 232 7.15 -11.34 11.10
C PHE A 232 7.06 -11.87 9.67
N LEU A 233 5.85 -12.14 9.18
CA LEU A 233 5.63 -12.62 7.81
C LEU A 233 6.08 -11.59 6.76
N SER A 234 5.82 -10.30 6.99
CA SER A 234 6.27 -9.21 6.10
C SER A 234 7.79 -9.15 5.99
N VAL A 235 8.52 -9.27 7.11
CA VAL A 235 9.99 -9.31 7.12
C VAL A 235 10.52 -10.56 6.41
N VAL A 236 9.92 -11.73 6.68
CA VAL A 236 10.31 -12.98 6.01
C VAL A 236 10.06 -12.89 4.50
N MET A 237 8.94 -12.30 4.06
CA MET A 237 8.67 -12.06 2.64
C MET A 237 9.67 -11.10 2.01
N ALA A 238 10.01 -9.99 2.69
CA ALA A 238 10.99 -9.03 2.19
C ALA A 238 12.37 -9.67 1.98
N ILE A 239 12.85 -10.47 2.95
CA ILE A 239 14.13 -11.18 2.84
C ILE A 239 14.04 -12.28 1.78
N GLY A 240 12.97 -13.09 1.79
CA GLY A 240 12.78 -14.20 0.85
C GLY A 240 12.70 -13.74 -0.60
N LEU A 241 12.00 -12.63 -0.87
CA LEU A 241 11.89 -12.06 -2.22
C LEU A 241 13.17 -11.35 -2.67
N LEU A 242 13.94 -10.77 -1.75
CA LEU A 242 15.30 -10.29 -2.07
C LEU A 242 16.22 -11.46 -2.45
N ILE A 243 16.20 -12.56 -1.69
CA ILE A 243 16.97 -13.77 -2.04
C ILE A 243 16.51 -14.31 -3.39
N LEU A 244 15.21 -14.37 -3.64
CA LEU A 244 14.67 -14.81 -4.94
C LEU A 244 15.16 -13.92 -6.08
N ALA A 245 15.17 -12.60 -5.89
CA ALA A 245 15.70 -11.66 -6.89
C ALA A 245 17.19 -11.87 -7.15
N LEU A 246 17.99 -12.11 -6.10
CA LEU A 246 19.41 -12.44 -6.23
C LEU A 246 19.64 -13.77 -6.97
N LEU A 247 18.79 -14.77 -6.73
CA LEU A 247 18.84 -16.05 -7.43
C LEU A 247 18.40 -15.94 -8.90
N TRP A 248 17.45 -15.04 -9.19
CA TRP A 248 16.98 -14.78 -10.54
C TRP A 248 17.95 -13.91 -11.35
N THR A 249 18.74 -13.10 -10.66
CA THR A 249 19.85 -12.35 -11.27
C THR A 249 20.89 -13.35 -11.77
N GLY A 250 21.20 -13.31 -13.07
CA GLY A 250 21.97 -14.33 -13.75
C GLY A 250 23.36 -14.60 -13.12
N GLY A 251 23.83 -15.84 -13.30
CA GLY A 251 25.18 -16.25 -12.89
C GLY A 251 26.25 -15.65 -13.80
N GLY A 252 26.74 -14.46 -13.47
CA GLY A 252 27.89 -13.80 -14.11
C GLY A 252 29.25 -14.21 -13.54
N GLN A 253 30.32 -13.52 -13.95
CA GLN A 253 31.65 -13.74 -13.36
C GLN A 253 31.65 -13.40 -11.86
N ALA A 254 32.23 -14.30 -11.06
CA ALA A 254 32.36 -14.10 -9.63
C ALA A 254 33.40 -12.99 -9.35
N VAL A 255 33.01 -12.01 -8.54
CA VAL A 255 33.87 -10.88 -8.17
C VAL A 255 34.88 -11.33 -7.11
N ARG A 256 36.16 -11.06 -7.31
CA ARG A 256 37.28 -11.34 -6.39
C ARG A 256 37.88 -10.07 -5.80
N GLY A 257 37.67 -8.91 -6.43
CA GLY A 257 38.10 -7.61 -5.93
C GLY A 257 37.44 -6.42 -6.65
N LEU A 258 37.73 -5.21 -6.17
CA LEU A 258 37.14 -3.96 -6.68
C LEU A 258 37.48 -3.66 -8.16
N ASN A 259 38.52 -4.28 -8.70
CA ASN A 259 38.94 -4.11 -10.09
C ASN A 259 38.14 -4.97 -11.07
N ASP A 260 37.33 -5.91 -10.59
CA ASP A 260 36.53 -6.80 -11.44
C ASP A 260 35.22 -6.15 -11.88
N PHE A 261 34.86 -4.98 -11.33
CA PHE A 261 33.66 -4.24 -11.71
C PHE A 261 33.89 -3.49 -13.02
N SER A 262 32.95 -3.65 -13.94
CA SER A 262 32.86 -2.83 -15.14
C SER A 262 32.62 -1.36 -14.78
N MET A 263 33.08 -0.46 -15.65
CA MET A 263 32.78 0.98 -15.52
C MET A 263 31.27 1.24 -15.43
N PHE A 264 30.48 0.42 -16.12
CA PHE A 264 29.02 0.49 -16.12
C PHE A 264 28.42 0.18 -14.73
N SER A 265 28.88 -0.89 -14.08
CA SER A 265 28.46 -1.25 -12.72
C SER A 265 28.83 -0.18 -11.70
N TRP A 266 30.01 0.44 -11.85
CA TRP A 266 30.39 1.59 -11.04
C TRP A 266 29.41 2.76 -11.20
N VAL A 267 29.04 3.11 -12.43
CA VAL A 267 28.04 4.18 -12.67
C VAL A 267 26.70 3.82 -12.05
N CYS A 268 26.26 2.57 -12.15
CA CYS A 268 25.01 2.10 -11.55
C CYS A 268 24.99 2.27 -10.03
N MET A 269 26.10 2.00 -9.34
CA MET A 269 26.20 2.13 -7.88
C MET A 269 26.45 3.59 -7.44
N LEU A 270 27.21 4.37 -8.20
CA LEU A 270 27.57 5.74 -7.83
C LEU A 270 26.39 6.71 -7.92
N LEU A 271 25.44 6.50 -8.84
CA LEU A 271 24.25 7.34 -8.97
C LEU A 271 23.36 7.29 -7.70
N PRO A 272 22.88 6.12 -7.22
CA PRO A 272 22.15 6.02 -5.97
C PRO A 272 23.02 6.38 -4.76
N ALA A 273 24.33 6.11 -4.79
CA ALA A 273 25.23 6.55 -3.72
C ALA A 273 25.30 8.08 -3.62
N GLY A 274 25.35 8.78 -4.75
CA GLY A 274 25.29 10.24 -4.81
C GLY A 274 23.98 10.79 -4.29
N VAL A 275 22.85 10.17 -4.63
CA VAL A 275 21.53 10.52 -4.07
C VAL A 275 21.48 10.28 -2.56
N CYS A 276 22.03 9.16 -2.08
CA CYS A 276 22.15 8.87 -0.66
C CYS A 276 23.02 9.91 0.06
N ALA A 277 24.17 10.26 -0.51
CA ALA A 277 25.05 11.30 0.04
C ALA A 277 24.37 12.67 0.07
N ALA A 278 23.61 13.03 -0.96
CA ALA A 278 22.80 14.23 -0.99
C ALA A 278 21.68 14.20 0.06
N ALA A 279 21.04 13.06 0.30
CA ALA A 279 20.05 12.89 1.35
C ALA A 279 20.67 13.03 2.75
N ILE A 280 21.87 12.49 2.97
CA ILE A 280 22.66 12.70 4.20
C ILE A 280 22.98 14.18 4.36
N ALA A 281 23.53 14.83 3.33
CA ALA A 281 23.85 16.26 3.36
C ALA A 281 22.61 17.11 3.65
N PHE A 282 21.48 16.84 2.98
CA PHE A 282 20.20 17.50 3.24
C PHE A 282 19.76 17.30 4.69
N ARG A 283 19.89 16.10 5.25
CA ARG A 283 19.60 15.84 6.66
C ARG A 283 20.54 16.62 7.59
N MET A 284 21.83 16.64 7.31
CA MET A 284 22.82 17.34 8.12
C MET A 284 22.64 18.87 8.06
N LEU A 285 22.27 19.42 6.89
CA LEU A 285 22.18 20.86 6.64
C LEU A 285 20.78 21.44 6.93
N CYS A 286 19.71 20.70 6.65
CA CYS A 286 18.33 21.21 6.68
C CYS A 286 17.46 20.62 7.80
N SER A 287 17.92 19.58 8.53
CA SER A 287 17.12 19.02 9.64
C SER A 287 17.28 19.87 10.90
N SER A 288 16.49 20.93 11.03
CA SER A 288 16.23 21.60 12.32
C SER A 288 15.51 20.69 13.34
N THR A 289 15.09 19.49 12.90
CA THR A 289 14.49 18.43 13.73
C THR A 289 15.44 17.92 14.83
N TYR A 290 16.74 18.22 14.75
CA TYR A 290 17.73 17.98 15.81
C TYR A 290 18.40 19.26 16.35
N GLN A 291 17.89 20.46 16.03
CA GLN A 291 18.25 21.71 16.72
C GLN A 291 17.51 21.88 18.07
N GLY A 292 17.16 20.79 18.76
CA GLY A 292 16.68 20.86 20.14
C GLY A 292 15.33 21.56 20.37
N ARG A 293 14.45 21.66 19.36
CA ARG A 293 13.03 21.96 19.60
C ARG A 293 12.23 20.67 19.54
N LEU A 294 12.17 19.99 20.68
CA LEU A 294 11.04 19.12 21.02
C LEU A 294 9.76 19.91 20.73
N ALA A 295 9.06 19.60 19.64
CA ALA A 295 7.70 20.05 19.49
C ALA A 295 6.92 19.48 20.70
N PRO A 296 6.20 20.31 21.48
CA PRO A 296 5.47 19.80 22.62
C PRO A 296 4.45 18.78 22.14
N ARG A 297 4.46 17.61 22.80
CA ARG A 297 3.40 16.61 22.68
C ARG A 297 2.11 17.31 23.09
N VAL A 298 1.30 17.73 22.11
CA VAL A 298 -0.01 18.33 22.39
C VAL A 298 -0.92 17.21 22.90
N THR A 299 -0.93 17.02 24.20
CA THR A 299 -2.03 16.38 24.92
C THR A 299 -3.22 17.34 24.85
N ARG A 300 -3.99 17.29 23.76
CA ARG A 300 -5.32 17.88 23.74
C ARG A 300 -6.21 16.98 24.59
N GLY A 301 -6.52 17.44 25.80
CA GLY A 301 -7.52 16.83 26.66
C GLY A 301 -8.86 16.76 25.93
N LEU A 302 -9.59 15.66 26.17
CA LEU A 302 -10.99 15.50 25.80
C LEU A 302 -11.80 16.71 26.31
N PRO A 303 -12.58 17.39 25.45
CA PRO A 303 -13.76 18.10 25.92
C PRO A 303 -14.77 17.04 26.40
N LYS A 304 -15.30 17.20 27.62
CA LYS A 304 -16.46 16.43 28.10
C LYS A 304 -17.63 16.73 27.16
N LEU A 305 -18.18 15.70 26.50
CA LEU A 305 -19.52 15.82 25.90
C LEU A 305 -20.58 15.74 27.01
N PRO A 306 -21.65 16.57 26.93
CA PRO A 306 -22.80 16.45 27.81
C PRO A 306 -23.58 15.17 27.49
N SER A 307 -24.14 14.56 28.54
CA SER A 307 -25.07 13.45 28.50
C SER A 307 -26.33 13.83 27.70
N LEU A 308 -26.60 13.09 26.62
CA LEU A 308 -27.88 13.10 25.93
C LEU A 308 -28.47 11.69 26.02
N GLU A 309 -29.22 11.48 27.09
CA GLU A 309 -30.35 10.55 27.12
C GLU A 309 -31.50 11.18 26.30
N ALA A 310 -32.34 10.32 25.69
CA ALA A 310 -33.43 10.61 24.75
C ALA A 310 -32.90 10.93 23.33
N GLU A 311 -33.28 10.24 22.25
CA GLU A 311 -34.51 9.55 21.86
C GLU A 311 -34.13 8.32 21.01
N LEU A 312 -34.92 7.25 21.10
CA LEU A 312 -35.35 6.44 19.94
C LEU A 312 -36.33 5.38 20.47
N ASP A 313 -37.59 5.77 20.49
CA ASP A 313 -38.75 4.92 20.73
C ASP A 313 -39.24 4.36 19.39
N GLY A 314 -39.66 3.09 19.42
CA GLY A 314 -40.54 2.38 18.48
C GLY A 314 -40.31 2.49 16.95
N ARG A 315 -39.97 1.36 16.31
CA ARG A 315 -40.97 0.62 15.49
C ARG A 315 -40.45 -0.71 14.95
N SER A 316 -41.39 -1.63 14.92
CA SER A 316 -41.34 -3.03 14.53
C SER A 316 -41.59 -3.25 13.04
N SER A 317 -40.97 -4.33 12.52
CA SER A 317 -41.41 -5.24 11.45
C SER A 317 -41.50 -4.71 10.00
N GLU A 318 -40.84 -5.36 9.03
CA GLU A 318 -41.36 -6.50 8.25
C GLU A 318 -40.35 -6.91 7.16
N GLU A 319 -40.34 -8.21 6.88
CA GLU A 319 -39.48 -8.93 5.94
C GLU A 319 -40.03 -8.85 4.51
N SER A 320 -39.19 -8.59 3.50
CA SER A 320 -39.53 -8.86 2.10
C SER A 320 -38.30 -9.33 1.30
N ALA A 321 -38.56 -10.29 0.43
CA ALA A 321 -37.61 -11.24 -0.11
C ALA A 321 -36.69 -10.68 -1.20
N GLY A 322 -35.42 -10.51 -0.83
CA GLY A 322 -34.24 -10.48 -1.70
C GLY A 322 -33.02 -10.67 -0.81
N SER A 323 -32.08 -11.55 -1.14
CA SER A 323 -30.99 -11.87 -0.19
C SER A 323 -30.27 -10.59 0.26
N PRO A 324 -30.14 -10.30 1.58
CA PRO A 324 -29.53 -9.07 2.04
C PRO A 324 -28.07 -9.00 1.57
N LYS A 325 -27.75 -7.94 0.82
CA LYS A 325 -26.37 -7.60 0.47
C LYS A 325 -25.83 -6.70 1.57
N GLU A 326 -24.74 -7.11 2.18
CA GLU A 326 -24.07 -6.35 3.23
C GLU A 326 -23.01 -5.45 2.60
N VAL A 327 -23.10 -4.15 2.86
CA VAL A 327 -22.05 -3.18 2.49
C VAL A 327 -20.92 -3.33 3.50
N CYS A 328 -19.73 -3.71 3.01
CA CYS A 328 -18.56 -3.95 3.82
C CYS A 328 -17.48 -2.89 3.50
N LEU A 329 -16.82 -2.44 4.56
CA LEU A 329 -15.73 -1.48 4.49
C LEU A 329 -14.48 -2.12 5.06
N THR A 330 -13.38 -1.99 4.33
CA THR A 330 -12.04 -2.21 4.91
C THR A 330 -11.68 -0.99 5.77
N THR A 331 -10.47 -0.93 6.32
CA THR A 331 -10.13 0.11 7.29
C THR A 331 -9.91 1.47 6.67
N GLY A 332 -10.16 2.53 7.46
CA GLY A 332 -9.91 3.91 7.10
C GLY A 332 -9.05 4.58 8.17
N THR A 333 -7.90 5.13 7.74
CA THR A 333 -6.93 5.97 8.48
C THR A 333 -5.71 5.27 9.12
N HIS A 334 -4.54 5.47 8.49
CA HIS A 334 -3.23 5.21 9.07
C HIS A 334 -2.63 6.54 9.57
N ALA A 335 -3.03 6.90 10.81
CA ALA A 335 -2.49 7.94 11.71
C ALA A 335 -2.97 9.41 11.66
N LEU A 336 -3.30 9.89 12.88
CA LEU A 336 -3.36 11.26 13.44
C LEU A 336 -4.33 12.26 12.79
N GLY A 337 -5.54 12.31 13.35
CA GLY A 337 -6.47 13.43 13.21
C GLY A 337 -7.91 12.95 13.33
N ALA A 338 -8.58 13.35 14.41
CA ALA A 338 -9.97 13.02 14.68
C ALA A 338 -10.88 13.32 13.47
N VAL A 339 -11.65 12.31 13.05
CA VAL A 339 -12.86 12.47 12.26
C VAL A 339 -13.94 11.67 12.99
N ASN A 340 -15.10 12.30 13.17
CA ASN A 340 -16.21 11.81 14.00
C ASN A 340 -16.62 10.39 13.64
N SER A 341 -16.79 9.57 14.67
CA SER A 341 -17.17 8.16 14.63
C SER A 341 -18.68 7.92 14.38
N GLU A 342 -19.42 8.91 13.85
CA GLU A 342 -20.88 8.86 13.79
C GLU A 342 -21.47 8.25 12.51
N ASP A 343 -20.64 7.88 11.52
CA ASP A 343 -21.14 7.28 10.26
C ASP A 343 -20.91 5.76 10.13
N PHE A 344 -20.42 5.08 11.18
CA PHE A 344 -20.17 3.63 11.15
C PHE A 344 -21.28 2.82 11.84
N VAL A 345 -22.45 2.80 11.22
CA VAL A 345 -23.44 1.74 11.40
C VAL A 345 -23.67 1.12 10.03
N CYS A 346 -23.57 -0.21 9.92
CA CYS A 346 -24.10 -0.94 8.76
C CYS A 346 -25.61 -0.70 8.68
N THR A 347 -26.03 0.36 8.00
CA THR A 347 -27.44 0.62 7.72
C THR A 347 -27.79 0.03 6.37
N SER A 348 -28.69 -0.95 6.36
CA SER A 348 -29.43 -1.35 5.17
C SER A 348 -30.29 -0.17 4.71
N ARG A 349 -29.88 0.53 3.64
CA ARG A 349 -30.64 1.65 3.08
C ARG A 349 -31.44 1.16 1.87
N THR A 350 -32.76 1.15 1.98
CA THR A 350 -33.70 0.95 0.86
C THR A 350 -34.21 2.31 0.40
N GLU A 351 -33.92 2.70 -0.85
CA GLU A 351 -34.52 3.88 -1.49
C GLU A 351 -35.96 3.55 -1.92
N SER A 352 -36.94 4.30 -1.44
CA SER A 352 -38.34 4.23 -1.90
C SER A 352 -38.56 5.27 -3.01
N SER A 353 -38.97 4.81 -4.18
CA SER A 353 -39.58 5.61 -5.24
C SER A 353 -41.07 5.74 -4.96
N ASP A 354 -41.54 6.97 -4.81
CA ASP A 354 -42.95 7.33 -4.60
C ASP A 354 -43.76 7.06 -5.88
N ASP A 355 -44.77 6.19 -5.79
CA ASP A 355 -45.90 6.16 -6.72
C ASP A 355 -47.18 6.40 -5.91
N ASP A 356 -47.82 7.53 -6.22
CA ASP A 356 -49.00 8.10 -5.59
C ASP A 356 -50.27 7.41 -6.11
N PHE A 357 -51.07 6.81 -5.21
CA PHE A 357 -52.45 6.43 -5.51
C PHE A 357 -53.34 6.82 -4.33
N SER A 358 -54.05 7.93 -4.51
CA SER A 358 -55.03 8.46 -3.57
C SER A 358 -56.39 7.80 -3.77
N GLU A 359 -56.89 7.10 -2.76
CA GLU A 359 -58.31 6.82 -2.56
C GLU A 359 -58.60 6.91 -1.06
N GLU A 360 -59.33 7.96 -0.61
CA GLU A 360 -60.25 7.75 0.50
C GLU A 360 -61.44 8.73 0.49
N SER A 361 -62.58 8.09 0.64
CA SER A 361 -63.94 8.55 0.86
C SER A 361 -64.14 9.41 2.11
N SER A 362 -65.18 10.26 2.05
CA SER A 362 -65.82 10.98 3.16
C SER A 362 -66.16 10.09 4.38
N PRO A 363 -66.41 10.67 5.57
CA PRO A 363 -67.77 11.18 5.87
C PRO A 363 -67.80 12.41 6.81
N GLY A 364 -68.94 13.12 6.82
CA GLY A 364 -69.25 14.16 7.80
C GLY A 364 -70.18 15.24 7.28
#